data_AF-A0A2A4ZZ04-F1
#
_entry.id   AF-A0A2A4ZZ04-F1
#
_cell.length_a   1.000
_cell.length_b   1.000
_cell.length_c   1.000
_cell.angle_alpha   90.00
_cell.angle_beta   90.00
_cell.angle_gamma   90.00
#
_symmetry.space_group_name_H-M   'P 1'
#
loop_
_entity.id
_entity.type
_entity.pdbx_description
1 polymer ?
#
loop_
_entity_poly.entity_id
_entity_poly.type
_entity_poly.pdbx_seq_one_letter_code
_entity_poly.pdbx_strand_id
1 'polypeptide(L)'
;MVGNKSVAKDSTNNAEPTKIIRELTGYSKIKNARHEPIRNYQISHIFGRTKNVFAFTAPWNIVYMPKILDPFTGHEAQGELIDEYTDLFQRQGYQRFGRLIDDFNQLISSADFLDRLKTSLNAMASDSSFTQQDMEKLRKSVSEEFAPIVIGG
;
A
#
# COMPACT_ATOMS: atom_id res chain seq x y z
N MET A 1 -11.74 -18.81 -8.30
CA MET A 1 -10.53 -19.34 -7.64
C MET A 1 -9.52 -19.66 -8.73
N VAL A 2 -8.35 -19.03 -8.71
CA VAL A 2 -7.23 -19.46 -9.57
C VAL A 2 -6.89 -20.89 -9.11
N GLY A 3 -6.89 -21.88 -10.01
CA GLY A 3 -6.74 -23.31 -9.71
C GLY A 3 -5.35 -23.71 -9.19
N ASN A 4 -4.66 -22.80 -8.51
CA ASN A 4 -3.32 -22.95 -7.98
C ASN A 4 -3.40 -23.25 -6.47
N LYS A 5 -3.04 -24.47 -6.07
CA LYS A 5 -3.01 -24.90 -4.67
C LYS A 5 -1.85 -24.28 -3.87
N SER A 6 -0.92 -23.59 -4.53
CA SER A 6 0.22 -22.92 -3.91
C SER A 6 -0.06 -21.47 -3.51
N VAL A 7 -1.26 -20.95 -3.79
CA VAL A 7 -1.68 -19.59 -3.40
C VAL A 7 -2.83 -19.70 -2.41
N ALA A 8 -2.56 -19.38 -1.14
CA ALA A 8 -3.57 -19.29 -0.10
C ALA A 8 -4.13 -17.85 -0.04
N LYS A 9 -5.47 -17.72 0.02
CA LYS A 9 -6.11 -16.42 0.20
C LYS A 9 -5.95 -15.95 1.65
N ASP A 10 -5.42 -14.75 1.85
CA ASP A 10 -5.55 -14.04 3.13
C ASP A 10 -7.00 -13.53 3.25
N SER A 11 -7.76 -14.07 4.20
CA SER A 11 -9.15 -13.65 4.44
C SER A 11 -9.25 -12.28 5.12
N THR A 12 -8.16 -11.77 5.69
CA THR A 12 -8.11 -10.51 6.45
C THR A 12 -7.54 -9.34 5.66
N ASN A 13 -6.94 -9.61 4.49
CA ASN A 13 -6.17 -8.66 3.67
C ASN A 13 -5.11 -7.87 4.46
N ASN A 14 -4.64 -8.39 5.59
CA ASN A 14 -3.79 -7.68 6.54
C ASN A 14 -2.84 -8.60 7.32
N ALA A 15 -2.84 -9.91 7.06
CA ALA A 15 -2.05 -10.86 7.83
C ALA A 15 -0.56 -10.57 7.72
N GLU A 16 -0.06 -10.36 6.49
CA GLU A 16 1.35 -10.05 6.23
C GLU A 16 1.77 -8.67 6.75
N PRO A 17 1.04 -7.56 6.46
CA PRO A 17 1.32 -6.27 7.10
C PRO A 17 1.36 -6.34 8.63
N THR A 18 0.43 -7.08 9.24
CA THR A 18 0.39 -7.29 10.71
C THR A 18 1.63 -7.99 11.21
N LYS A 19 2.09 -9.02 10.51
CA LYS A 19 3.27 -9.79 10.87
C LYS A 19 4.52 -8.91 10.81
N ILE A 20 4.72 -8.20 9.71
CA ILE A 20 5.90 -7.36 9.46
C ILE A 20 5.99 -6.23 10.48
N ILE A 21 4.93 -5.43 10.64
CA ILE A 21 5.01 -4.28 11.57
C ILE A 21 5.22 -4.75 13.02
N ARG A 22 4.66 -5.90 13.40
CA ARG A 22 4.89 -6.48 14.72
C ARG A 22 6.37 -6.84 14.92
N GLU A 23 6.98 -7.48 13.94
CA GLU A 23 8.40 -7.86 13.98
C GLU A 23 9.34 -6.64 13.99
N LEU A 24 9.00 -5.59 13.23
CA LEU A 24 9.82 -4.38 13.12
C LEU A 24 9.71 -3.46 14.34
N THR A 25 8.54 -3.39 14.97
CA THR A 25 8.28 -2.42 16.05
C THR A 25 8.33 -3.03 17.45
N GLY A 26 8.24 -4.35 17.57
CA GLY A 26 8.13 -5.02 18.86
C GLY A 26 6.74 -4.92 19.49
N TYR A 27 5.76 -4.30 18.83
CA TYR A 27 4.40 -4.13 19.33
C TYR A 27 3.41 -5.12 18.70
N SER A 28 2.36 -5.49 19.44
CA SER A 28 1.34 -6.42 18.94
C SER A 28 -0.04 -6.08 19.49
N LYS A 29 -1.08 -6.17 18.65
CA LYS A 29 -2.48 -6.04 19.09
C LYS A 29 -2.94 -7.20 19.99
N ILE A 30 -2.21 -8.32 19.94
CA ILE A 30 -2.48 -9.54 20.72
C ILE A 30 -1.36 -9.69 21.76
N LYS A 31 -1.74 -9.93 23.01
CA LYS A 31 -0.78 -10.20 24.09
C LYS A 31 0.05 -11.44 23.74
N ASN A 32 1.36 -11.29 23.71
CA ASN A 32 2.30 -12.40 23.56
C ASN A 32 3.58 -12.11 24.36
N ALA A 33 4.40 -13.12 24.62
CA ALA A 33 5.59 -12.97 25.47
C ALA A 33 6.74 -12.20 24.80
N ARG A 34 6.70 -12.03 23.47
CA ARG A 34 7.80 -11.45 22.66
C ARG A 34 7.57 -9.99 22.28
N HIS A 35 6.35 -9.49 22.38
CA HIS A 35 5.95 -8.19 21.87
C HIS A 35 5.07 -7.48 22.89
N GLU A 36 5.26 -6.18 23.01
CA GLU A 36 4.49 -5.34 23.91
C GLU A 36 3.06 -5.16 23.38
N PRO A 37 2.02 -5.36 24.21
CA PRO A 37 0.65 -5.27 23.75
C PRO A 37 0.22 -3.81 23.52
N ILE A 38 -0.31 -3.51 22.35
CA ILE A 38 -0.95 -2.23 22.02
C ILE A 38 -2.47 -2.39 21.92
N ARG A 39 -3.22 -1.37 22.36
CA ARG A 39 -4.69 -1.36 22.36
C ARG A 39 -5.21 -0.13 21.63
N ASN A 40 -6.36 -0.27 20.98
CA ASN A 40 -7.00 0.81 20.21
C ASN A 40 -6.16 1.33 19.05
N TYR A 41 -5.35 0.47 18.44
CA TYR A 41 -4.65 0.73 17.18
C TYR A 41 -5.19 -0.17 16.07
N GLN A 42 -5.12 0.33 14.85
CA GLN A 42 -5.33 -0.40 13.61
C GLN A 42 -4.08 -0.32 12.75
N ILE A 43 -4.03 -1.17 11.73
CA ILE A 43 -2.99 -1.07 10.72
C ILE A 43 -3.53 -0.19 9.62
N SER A 44 -2.73 0.77 9.18
CA SER A 44 -3.05 1.64 8.06
C SER A 44 -1.87 1.73 7.11
N HIS A 45 -2.13 2.24 5.90
CA HIS A 45 -1.13 2.50 4.89
C HIS A 45 -0.97 4.00 4.68
N ILE A 46 0.24 4.53 4.89
CA ILE A 46 0.51 5.98 4.88
C ILE A 46 0.15 6.61 3.52
N PHE A 47 0.47 5.92 2.43
CA PHE A 47 0.31 6.42 1.07
C PHE A 47 -0.78 5.70 0.26
N GLY A 48 -1.62 4.89 0.91
CA GLY A 48 -2.76 4.21 0.27
C GLY A 48 -2.42 3.16 -0.81
N ARG A 49 -1.14 2.84 -1.03
CA ARG A 49 -0.64 1.88 -2.05
C ARG A 49 -0.91 0.42 -1.69
N THR A 50 -2.18 0.05 -1.57
CA THR A 50 -2.59 -1.25 -1.02
C THR A 50 -2.63 -2.38 -2.06
N LYS A 51 -2.59 -2.05 -3.36
CA LYS A 51 -2.56 -3.06 -4.44
C LYS A 51 -1.18 -3.16 -5.11
N ASN A 52 -0.25 -2.27 -4.77
CA ASN A 52 1.14 -2.35 -5.21
C ASN A 52 1.91 -3.42 -4.41
N VAL A 53 2.43 -4.43 -5.11
CA VAL A 53 3.18 -5.54 -4.52
C VAL A 53 4.45 -5.13 -3.76
N PHE A 54 5.09 -4.04 -4.16
CA PHE A 54 6.29 -3.52 -3.51
C PHE A 54 5.96 -2.66 -2.28
N ALA A 55 4.83 -1.96 -2.30
CA ALA A 55 4.48 -0.99 -1.27
C ALA A 55 3.53 -1.56 -0.19
N PHE A 56 2.77 -2.60 -0.48
CA PHE A 56 1.75 -3.14 0.43
C PHE A 56 2.32 -3.60 1.77
N THR A 57 3.50 -4.21 1.76
CA THR A 57 4.22 -4.71 2.93
C THR A 57 5.45 -3.87 3.30
N ALA A 58 5.64 -2.73 2.63
CA ALA A 58 6.81 -1.90 2.84
C ALA A 58 6.82 -1.26 4.24
N PRO A 59 7.94 -1.30 4.97
CA PRO A 59 8.05 -0.67 6.30
C PRO A 59 7.73 0.82 6.31
N TRP A 60 8.03 1.53 5.21
CA TRP A 60 7.76 2.95 5.04
C TRP A 60 6.29 3.27 4.74
N ASN A 61 5.49 2.25 4.42
CA ASN A 61 4.08 2.41 4.09
C ASN A 61 3.14 1.85 5.15
N ILE A 62 3.59 1.03 6.11
CA ILE A 62 2.73 0.42 7.14
C ILE A 62 2.91 1.12 8.48
N VAL A 63 1.80 1.40 9.16
CA VAL A 63 1.80 2.06 10.48
C VAL A 63 0.75 1.48 11.42
N TYR A 64 1.05 1.51 12.72
CA TYR A 64 0.03 1.38 13.76
C TYR A 64 -0.62 2.73 13.97
N MET A 65 -1.84 2.88 13.47
CA MET A 65 -2.64 4.10 13.60
C MET A 65 -3.60 3.98 14.79
N PRO A 66 -3.62 4.93 15.74
CA PRO A 66 -4.67 5.02 16.74
C PRO A 66 -6.06 5.07 16.09
N LYS A 67 -7.00 4.23 16.55
CA LYS A 67 -8.37 4.20 16.02
C LYS A 67 -9.13 5.51 16.24
N ILE A 68 -8.72 6.34 17.19
CA ILE A 68 -9.30 7.67 17.40
C ILE A 68 -9.04 8.60 16.21
N LEU A 69 -8.04 8.30 15.37
CA LEU A 69 -7.70 9.07 14.18
C LEU A 69 -8.46 8.58 12.93
N ASP A 70 -9.23 7.50 13.03
CA ASP A 70 -10.02 6.95 11.92
C ASP A 70 -10.97 7.97 11.28
N PRO A 71 -11.64 8.88 12.02
CA PRO A 71 -12.43 9.96 11.40
C PRO A 71 -11.63 10.93 10.52
N PHE A 72 -10.31 10.99 10.69
CA PHE A 72 -9.41 11.85 9.89
C PHE A 72 -8.70 11.09 8.76
N THR A 73 -8.74 9.76 8.77
CA THR A 73 -7.97 8.91 7.83
C THR A 73 -8.82 7.87 7.09
N GLY A 74 -10.08 7.73 7.47
CA GLY A 74 -11.00 6.73 6.91
C GLY A 74 -11.47 7.11 5.51
N HIS A 75 -11.96 6.12 4.76
CA HIS A 75 -12.47 6.29 3.38
C HIS A 75 -13.74 7.17 3.29
N GLU A 76 -14.35 7.49 4.44
CA GLU A 76 -15.54 8.33 4.57
C GLU A 76 -15.20 9.76 5.04
N ALA A 77 -13.92 10.03 5.36
CA ALA A 77 -13.45 11.32 5.79
C ALA A 77 -13.39 12.28 4.57
N GLN A 78 -14.08 13.43 4.64
CA GLN A 78 -14.03 14.48 3.61
C GLN A 78 -13.85 15.88 4.21
N GLY A 79 -13.10 16.73 3.51
CA GLY A 79 -12.94 18.15 3.84
C GLY A 79 -11.50 18.59 4.05
N GLU A 80 -11.28 19.90 4.08
CA GLU A 80 -9.94 20.53 4.10
C GLU A 80 -9.05 20.05 5.25
N LEU A 81 -9.63 19.80 6.42
CA LEU A 81 -8.89 19.32 7.60
C LEU A 81 -8.26 17.94 7.38
N ILE A 82 -8.93 17.08 6.59
CA ILE A 82 -8.45 15.73 6.29
C ILE A 82 -7.38 15.78 5.21
N ASP A 83 -7.53 16.68 4.24
CA ASP A 83 -6.49 16.93 3.24
C ASP A 83 -5.21 17.43 3.93
N GLU A 84 -5.32 18.40 4.85
CA GLU A 84 -4.20 18.90 5.65
C GLU A 84 -3.59 17.80 6.53
N TYR A 85 -4.41 17.03 7.26
CA TYR A 85 -3.92 15.92 8.07
C TYR A 85 -3.18 14.89 7.22
N THR A 86 -3.74 14.53 6.06
CA THR A 86 -3.15 13.55 5.14
C THR A 86 -1.80 14.02 4.62
N ASP A 87 -1.71 15.28 4.20
CA ASP A 87 -0.45 15.88 3.74
C ASP A 87 0.61 15.89 4.85
N LEU A 88 0.26 16.37 6.04
CA LEU A 88 1.17 16.37 7.19
C LEU A 88 1.62 14.95 7.58
N PHE A 89 0.70 13.99 7.57
CA PHE A 89 0.98 12.60 7.89
C PHE A 89 1.93 11.96 6.88
N GLN A 90 1.70 12.20 5.58
CA GLN A 90 2.56 11.73 4.50
C GLN A 90 3.94 12.40 4.53
N ARG A 91 4.01 13.72 4.80
CA ARG A 91 5.26 14.46 5.00
C ARG A 91 6.09 13.85 6.13
N GLN A 92 5.46 13.51 7.27
CA GLN A 92 6.15 12.86 8.38
C GLN A 92 6.67 11.46 8.01
N GLY A 93 5.88 10.67 7.29
CA GLY A 93 6.33 9.38 6.76
C GLY A 93 7.55 9.53 5.84
N TYR A 94 7.52 10.51 4.94
CA TYR A 94 8.62 10.80 4.02
C TYR A 94 9.87 11.33 4.74
N GLN A 95 9.73 12.21 5.73
CA GLN A 95 10.88 12.67 6.52
C GLN A 95 11.60 11.51 7.22
N ARG A 96 10.86 10.49 7.66
CA ARG A 96 11.44 9.33 8.35
C ARG A 96 12.05 8.30 7.40
N PHE A 97 11.41 8.08 6.25
CA PHE A 97 11.74 6.98 5.34
C PHE A 97 12.11 7.41 3.91
N GLY A 98 12.40 8.70 3.70
CA GLY A 98 12.57 9.31 2.38
C GLY A 98 13.50 8.52 1.48
N ARG A 99 14.66 8.07 1.99
CA ARG A 99 15.60 7.23 1.23
C ARG A 99 14.96 5.95 0.67
N LEU A 100 14.16 5.23 1.47
CA LEU A 100 13.50 4.00 1.01
C LEU A 100 12.37 4.29 0.00
N ILE A 101 11.71 5.43 0.17
CA ILE A 101 10.67 5.89 -0.75
C ILE A 101 11.30 6.35 -2.07
N ASP A 102 12.46 7.00 -2.03
CA ASP A 102 13.22 7.40 -3.20
C ASP A 102 13.73 6.18 -3.98
N ASP A 103 14.26 5.17 -3.28
CA ASP A 103 14.64 3.89 -3.89
C ASP A 103 13.44 3.22 -4.58
N PHE A 104 12.26 3.25 -3.94
CA PHE A 104 11.01 2.78 -4.55
C PHE A 104 10.67 3.61 -5.79
N ASN A 105 10.66 4.94 -5.70
CA ASN A 105 10.35 5.87 -6.79
C ASN A 105 11.28 5.67 -7.99
N GLN A 106 12.58 5.47 -7.75
CA GLN A 106 13.56 5.18 -8.79
C GLN A 106 13.27 3.85 -9.50
N LEU A 107 12.93 2.80 -8.73
CA LEU A 107 12.60 1.48 -9.28
C LEU A 107 11.39 1.56 -10.22
N ILE A 108 10.28 2.12 -9.74
CA ILE A 108 9.02 2.15 -10.50
C ILE A 108 9.04 3.15 -11.67
N SER A 109 9.95 4.13 -11.65
CA SER A 109 10.15 5.08 -12.74
C SER A 109 11.20 4.62 -13.76
N SER A 110 11.86 3.49 -13.52
CA SER A 110 12.91 3.00 -14.42
C SER A 110 12.34 2.59 -15.79
N ALA A 111 13.10 2.86 -16.85
CA ALA A 111 12.67 2.54 -18.22
C ALA A 111 12.41 1.05 -18.42
N ASP A 112 13.26 0.18 -17.86
CA ASP A 112 13.09 -1.28 -17.93
C ASP A 112 11.79 -1.73 -17.23
N PHE A 113 11.47 -1.18 -16.05
CA PHE A 113 10.24 -1.49 -15.36
C PHE A 113 9.00 -1.06 -16.15
N LEU A 114 8.98 0.18 -16.65
CA LEU A 114 7.86 0.72 -17.42
C LEU A 114 7.65 -0.04 -18.73
N ASP A 115 8.72 -0.44 -19.41
CA ASP A 115 8.64 -1.22 -20.66
C ASP A 115 8.09 -2.63 -20.40
N ARG A 116 8.56 -3.31 -19.36
CA ARG A 116 8.02 -4.61 -18.93
C ARG A 116 6.55 -4.51 -18.57
N LEU A 117 6.17 -3.49 -17.80
CA LEU A 117 4.78 -3.27 -17.39
C LEU A 117 3.88 -3.06 -18.60
N LYS A 118 4.31 -2.21 -19.54
CA LYS A 118 3.58 -1.96 -20.80
C LYS A 118 3.45 -3.23 -21.64
N THR A 119 4.54 -3.99 -21.77
CA THR A 119 4.56 -5.26 -22.50
C THR A 119 3.58 -6.26 -21.90
N SER A 120 3.56 -6.42 -20.58
CA SER A 120 2.60 -7.29 -19.88
C SER A 120 1.15 -6.83 -20.06
N LEU A 121 0.88 -5.53 -19.95
CA LEU A 121 -0.47 -4.98 -20.17
C LEU A 121 -0.96 -5.18 -21.61
N ASN A 122 -0.07 -5.07 -22.59
CA ASN A 122 -0.40 -5.32 -23.99
C ASN A 122 -0.66 -6.80 -24.29
N ALA A 123 0.15 -7.70 -23.71
CA ALA A 123 -0.07 -9.13 -23.83
C ALA A 123 -1.43 -9.56 -23.25
N MET A 124 -1.80 -9.01 -22.08
CA MET A 124 -3.14 -9.26 -21.51
C MET A 124 -4.26 -8.64 -22.35
N ALA A 125 -4.04 -7.46 -22.95
CA ALA A 125 -5.04 -6.84 -23.82
C ALA A 125 -5.30 -7.63 -25.12
N SER A 126 -4.34 -8.43 -25.57
CA SER A 126 -4.51 -9.33 -26.73
C SER A 126 -5.23 -10.64 -26.41
N ASP A 127 -5.45 -10.96 -25.12
CA ASP A 127 -6.19 -12.14 -24.69
C ASP A 127 -7.70 -11.86 -24.79
N SER A 128 -8.42 -12.71 -25.53
CA SER A 128 -9.86 -12.61 -25.73
C SER A 128 -10.71 -12.85 -24.47
N SER A 129 -10.08 -13.27 -23.36
CA SER A 129 -10.74 -13.52 -22.08
C SER A 129 -11.14 -12.24 -21.34
N PHE A 130 -10.59 -11.08 -21.73
CA PHE A 130 -10.86 -9.80 -21.08
C PHE A 130 -11.60 -8.85 -22.01
N THR A 131 -12.57 -8.12 -21.46
CA THR A 131 -13.23 -7.05 -22.22
C THR A 131 -12.33 -5.82 -22.31
N GLN A 132 -12.55 -4.97 -23.30
CA GLN A 132 -11.86 -3.68 -23.38
C GLN A 132 -12.06 -2.84 -22.11
N GLN A 133 -13.26 -2.87 -21.53
CA GLN A 133 -13.58 -2.14 -20.31
C GLN A 133 -12.78 -2.66 -19.09
N ASP A 134 -12.58 -3.97 -18.98
CA ASP A 134 -11.76 -4.56 -17.91
C ASP A 134 -10.30 -4.11 -18.04
N MET A 135 -9.78 -4.09 -19.28
CA MET A 135 -8.42 -3.63 -19.56
C MET A 135 -8.22 -2.14 -19.27
N GLU A 136 -9.21 -1.29 -19.55
CA GLU A 136 -9.16 0.13 -19.20
C GLU A 136 -9.14 0.36 -17.69
N LYS A 137 -10.01 -0.33 -16.93
CA LYS A 137 -10.01 -0.28 -15.46
C LYS A 137 -8.69 -0.77 -14.88
N LEU A 138 -8.13 -1.85 -15.44
CA LEU A 138 -6.86 -2.40 -15.00
C LEU A 138 -5.71 -1.43 -15.25
N ARG A 139 -5.62 -0.86 -16.46
CA ARG A 139 -4.59 0.14 -16.80
C ARG A 139 -4.63 1.33 -15.85
N LYS A 140 -5.82 1.84 -15.55
CA LYS A 140 -6.01 2.94 -14.59
C LYS A 140 -5.53 2.55 -13.19
N SER A 141 -5.97 1.40 -12.67
CA SER A 141 -5.55 0.95 -11.34
C SER A 141 -4.05 0.71 -11.25
N VAL A 142 -3.43 0.18 -12.31
CA VAL A 142 -1.98 -0.05 -12.36
C VAL A 142 -1.23 1.27 -12.43
N SER A 143 -1.66 2.23 -13.27
CA SER A 143 -1.00 3.54 -13.36
C SER A 143 -1.06 4.31 -12.05
N GLU A 144 -2.16 4.19 -11.32
CA GLU A 144 -2.29 4.80 -9.99
C GLU A 144 -1.34 4.10 -9.00
N GLU A 145 -1.42 2.78 -8.84
CA GLU A 145 -0.68 2.05 -7.81
C GLU A 145 0.84 2.01 -8.04
N PHE A 146 1.29 2.04 -9.29
CA PHE A 146 2.71 2.06 -9.66
C PHE A 146 3.21 3.47 -10.02
N ALA A 147 2.54 4.52 -9.55
CA ALA A 147 3.05 5.88 -9.63
C ALA A 147 3.99 6.21 -8.45
N PRO A 148 5.00 7.08 -8.67
CA PRO A 148 5.84 7.61 -7.61
C PRO A 148 5.03 8.16 -6.44
N ILE A 149 5.58 8.02 -5.24
CA ILE A 149 5.11 8.76 -4.07
C ILE A 149 5.63 10.19 -4.22
N VAL A 150 4.70 11.13 -4.37
CA VAL A 150 4.97 12.57 -4.41
C VAL A 150 4.30 13.17 -3.18
N ILE A 151 5.06 13.94 -2.42
CA ILE A 151 4.54 14.68 -1.27
C ILE A 151 4.09 16.06 -1.77
N GLY A 152 2.95 16.55 -1.31
CA GLY A 152 2.48 17.90 -1.64
C GLY A 152 3.54 18.95 -1.30
N GLY A 153 3.68 19.95 -2.18
CA GLY A 153 4.52 21.14 -1.92
C GLY A 153 3.95 21.96 -0.80
#